data_AF-A0A2V1EFA9-F1
#
_entry.id   AF-A0A2V1EFA9-F1
#
_cell.length_a   1.000
_cell.length_b   1.000
_cell.length_c   1.000
_cell.angle_alpha   90.00
_cell.angle_beta   90.00
_cell.angle_gamma   90.00
#
_symmetry.space_group_name_H-M   'P 1'
#
loop_
_entity.id
_entity.type
_entity.pdbx_description
1 polymer ?
#
loop_
_entity_poly.entity_id
_entity_poly.type
_entity_poly.pdbx_seq_one_letter_code
_entity_poly.pdbx_strand_id
1 'polypeptide(L)'
;MSFCRPVRCLLTTPVLSKPTTTATSKRSFHASTPRTARRRRPHYPSIKASDLNLIEEAAAKHFPKYDTSETALLNKKYTPAQIAAIKAAEAAIDPRDLVTQSQSRSDPWLLPYEDDLAEVDPITDHAEKLDAEDLPGDIEFRRANVVQRSQSMARLMTENMAKMYPEGLPASMKDMNDEQAARLSESVQAASLQAALDPRSVYTSKSPEVLASLADPRYSAILPDLPRIDSRMARQSRRDSTEEAEDPRQKQLLKYLDWDKQQLYGIRIKTLVAHMVTNQTRMGKIRSWYFLSIAGNQNGLIGIGEGKSVEPDDGRKKSCMAAVRNMRPIHRYENRTTYGDLEKKIGATKVQLFARPPGFGLRAQHLIFELARAAGLQDLAARTPRSRNKMNVVKATWEALCNQKLPDEIARARGKKMVDVRKVYYGGSVH
;
A
#
# COMPACT_ATOMS: atom_id res chain seq x y z
N MET A 1 -39.38 -8.82 52.93
CA MET A 1 -38.69 -8.65 54.22
C MET A 1 -37.53 -7.69 54.00
N SER A 2 -37.77 -6.43 54.33
CA SER A 2 -36.82 -5.33 54.49
C SER A 2 -35.87 -5.61 55.68
N PHE A 3 -34.68 -5.03 55.87
CA PHE A 3 -34.31 -3.61 55.90
C PHE A 3 -32.76 -3.44 55.96
N CYS A 4 -32.30 -2.32 55.38
CA CYS A 4 -31.19 -1.44 55.80
C CYS A 4 -29.71 -1.81 55.58
N ARG A 5 -29.12 -1.22 54.53
CA ARG A 5 -27.73 -0.70 54.52
C ARG A 5 -27.76 0.82 54.75
N PRO A 6 -26.85 1.42 55.54
CA PRO A 6 -26.85 2.85 55.78
C PRO A 6 -26.27 3.65 54.60
N VAL A 7 -26.81 4.86 54.47
CA VAL A 7 -26.61 5.86 53.42
C VAL A 7 -25.18 6.42 53.45
N ARG A 8 -24.49 6.42 52.31
CA ARG A 8 -23.26 7.20 52.09
C ARG A 8 -23.67 8.63 51.72
N CYS A 9 -23.23 9.59 52.52
CA CYS A 9 -23.41 11.02 52.26
C CYS A 9 -22.75 11.42 50.94
N LEU A 10 -23.58 11.89 50.01
CA LEU A 10 -23.20 12.81 48.94
C LEU A 10 -22.94 14.16 49.61
N LEU A 11 -21.69 14.62 49.63
CA LEU A 11 -21.20 16.00 49.81
C LEU A 11 -19.78 15.96 50.40
N THR A 12 -18.79 15.54 49.61
CA THR A 12 -17.40 15.95 49.81
C THR A 12 -16.71 16.08 48.46
N THR A 13 -16.19 17.28 48.19
CA THR A 13 -15.34 17.62 47.05
C THR A 13 -13.99 16.92 47.20
N PRO A 14 -13.36 16.41 46.12
CA PRO A 14 -11.99 15.91 46.23
C PRO A 14 -11.04 17.11 46.32
N VAL A 15 -10.50 17.35 47.51
CA VAL A 15 -9.33 18.22 47.67
C VAL A 15 -8.13 17.44 47.14
N LEU A 16 -7.50 17.93 46.08
CA LEU A 16 -6.22 17.43 45.58
C LEU A 16 -5.19 17.46 46.71
N SER A 17 -4.68 16.29 47.12
CA SER A 17 -3.54 16.23 48.02
C SER A 17 -2.31 16.79 47.31
N LYS A 18 -1.68 17.83 47.88
CA LYS A 18 -0.35 18.29 47.48
C LYS A 18 0.63 17.13 47.72
N PRO A 19 1.56 16.82 46.80
CA PRO A 19 2.61 15.87 47.08
C PRO A 19 3.47 16.46 48.21
N THR A 20 3.47 15.79 49.36
CA THR A 20 4.44 16.02 50.42
C THR A 20 5.81 15.66 49.87
N THR A 21 6.66 16.68 49.74
CA THR A 21 8.11 16.51 49.61
C THR A 21 8.61 15.84 50.89
N THR A 22 8.54 14.51 50.92
CA THR A 22 9.23 13.73 51.93
C THR A 22 10.72 13.83 51.60
N ALA A 23 11.38 14.78 52.25
CA ALA A 23 12.82 14.77 52.39
C ALA A 23 13.20 13.39 52.93
N THR A 24 13.88 12.60 52.11
CA THR A 24 14.39 11.30 52.52
C THR A 24 15.31 11.52 53.73
N SER A 25 14.90 10.92 54.85
CA SER A 25 15.61 10.96 56.12
C SER A 25 17.07 10.51 55.93
N LYS A 26 18.02 11.42 56.20
CA LYS A 26 19.42 11.07 56.40
C LYS A 26 19.52 10.29 57.72
N ARG A 27 19.44 8.97 57.64
CA ARG A 27 19.70 8.09 58.78
C ARG A 27 21.13 7.56 58.71
N SER A 28 22.05 8.24 59.39
CA SER A 28 23.30 7.66 59.86
C SER A 28 23.19 7.50 61.36
N PHE A 29 23.35 6.28 61.89
CA PHE A 29 23.98 5.93 63.18
C PHE A 29 23.70 4.44 63.47
N HIS A 30 24.40 3.57 62.73
CA HIS A 30 24.80 2.29 63.31
C HIS A 30 26.19 2.52 63.92
N ALA A 31 26.35 2.20 65.20
CA ALA A 31 27.64 2.23 65.91
C ALA A 31 28.52 1.01 65.58
N SER A 32 28.46 0.53 64.34
CA SER A 32 29.45 -0.40 63.81
C SER A 32 30.51 0.43 63.10
N THR A 33 31.77 0.27 63.49
CA THR A 33 32.90 0.75 62.68
C THR A 33 32.65 0.39 61.21
N PRO A 34 32.91 1.29 60.24
CA PRO A 34 32.79 0.93 58.84
C PRO A 34 33.70 -0.27 58.63
N ARG A 35 33.12 -1.47 58.45
CA ARG A 35 33.89 -2.64 58.02
C ARG A 35 34.51 -2.19 56.72
N THR A 36 35.83 -2.04 56.70
CA THR A 36 36.60 -1.82 55.47
C THR A 36 36.02 -2.75 54.43
N ALA A 37 35.55 -2.19 53.32
CA ALA A 37 34.92 -2.97 52.27
C ALA A 37 35.82 -4.18 52.02
N ARG A 38 35.35 -5.40 52.38
CA ARG A 38 36.15 -6.61 52.20
C ARG A 38 36.62 -6.56 50.75
N ARG A 39 37.93 -6.52 50.52
CA ARG A 39 38.51 -6.53 49.17
C ARG A 39 37.87 -7.69 48.44
N ARG A 40 36.87 -7.40 47.61
CA ARG A 40 36.22 -8.42 46.80
C ARG A 40 37.31 -8.93 45.90
N ARG A 41 37.48 -10.26 45.85
CA ARG A 41 38.34 -10.84 44.82
C ARG A 41 37.85 -10.29 43.48
N PRO A 42 38.73 -9.79 42.60
CA PRO A 42 38.32 -9.31 41.30
C PRO A 42 37.50 -10.40 40.61
N HIS A 43 36.55 -10.00 39.76
CA HIS A 43 35.74 -10.94 38.99
C HIS A 43 36.64 -11.83 38.09
N TYR A 44 37.85 -11.36 37.81
CA TYR A 44 38.84 -12.03 36.98
C TYR A 44 39.95 -12.70 37.81
N PRO A 45 40.59 -13.77 37.28
CA PRO A 45 41.70 -14.44 37.95
C PRO A 45 42.86 -13.48 38.24
N SER A 46 43.51 -13.65 39.40
CA SER A 46 44.67 -12.83 39.79
C SER A 46 45.86 -13.10 38.87
N ILE A 47 46.38 -12.05 38.25
CA ILE A 47 47.51 -12.10 37.32
C ILE A 47 48.84 -12.12 38.12
N LYS A 48 49.81 -12.93 37.69
CA LYS A 48 51.16 -12.95 38.30
C LYS A 48 51.99 -11.76 37.82
N ALA A 49 52.98 -11.33 38.61
CA ALA A 49 53.83 -10.19 38.27
C ALA A 49 54.62 -10.38 36.95
N SER A 50 55.05 -11.60 36.63
CA SER A 50 55.68 -11.93 35.33
C SER A 50 54.75 -11.67 34.15
N ASP A 51 53.47 -12.02 34.32
CA ASP A 51 52.46 -11.96 33.27
C ASP A 51 51.99 -10.51 33.07
N LEU A 52 52.06 -9.67 34.12
CA LEU A 52 51.81 -8.24 34.01
C LEU A 52 52.79 -7.55 33.05
N ASN A 53 54.10 -7.86 33.13
CA ASN A 53 55.08 -7.29 32.20
C ASN A 53 54.79 -7.70 30.74
N LEU A 54 54.41 -8.96 30.53
CA LEU A 54 54.02 -9.46 29.20
C LEU A 54 52.76 -8.77 28.67
N ILE A 55 51.78 -8.50 29.54
CA ILE A 55 50.56 -7.76 29.20
C ILE A 55 50.88 -6.30 28.88
N GLU A 56 51.81 -5.66 29.61
CA GLU A 56 52.25 -4.29 29.33
C GLU A 56 52.94 -4.18 27.97
N GLU A 57 53.83 -5.12 27.65
CA GLU A 57 54.47 -5.21 26.33
C GLU A 57 53.45 -5.47 25.21
N ALA A 58 52.51 -6.39 25.43
CA ALA A 58 51.43 -6.67 24.48
C ALA A 58 50.50 -5.47 24.29
N ALA A 59 50.16 -4.77 25.38
CA ALA A 59 49.31 -3.58 25.37
C ALA A 59 49.98 -2.44 24.59
N ALA A 60 51.27 -2.16 24.85
CA ALA A 60 52.02 -1.15 24.12
C ALA A 60 52.16 -1.47 22.62
N LYS A 61 52.24 -2.77 22.27
CA LYS A 61 52.36 -3.22 20.88
C LYS A 61 51.03 -3.15 20.11
N HIS A 62 49.93 -3.58 20.73
CA HIS A 62 48.62 -3.67 20.07
C HIS A 62 47.82 -2.36 20.12
N PHE A 63 47.99 -1.57 21.18
CA PHE A 63 47.25 -0.33 21.42
C PHE A 63 48.22 0.81 21.77
N PRO A 64 48.99 1.32 20.80
CA PRO A 64 49.91 2.44 21.03
C PRO A 64 49.13 3.71 21.39
N LYS A 65 49.75 4.56 22.22
CA LYS A 65 49.22 5.89 22.52
C LYS A 65 49.51 6.84 21.37
N TYR A 66 48.61 7.80 21.15
CA TYR A 66 48.80 8.78 20.09
C TYR A 66 50.03 9.66 20.34
N ASP A 67 50.73 10.00 19.27
CA ASP A 67 51.85 10.93 19.32
C ASP A 67 51.39 12.40 19.24
N THR A 68 52.29 13.31 19.58
CA THR A 68 52.14 14.75 19.45
C THR A 68 51.79 15.19 18.01
N SER A 69 52.31 14.50 16.99
CA SER A 69 51.94 14.76 15.60
C SER A 69 50.52 14.31 15.26
N GLU A 70 50.09 13.16 15.78
CA GLU A 70 48.75 12.59 15.52
C GLU A 70 47.69 13.42 16.22
N THR A 71 47.93 13.82 17.47
CA THR A 71 47.06 14.76 18.19
C THR A 71 46.97 16.11 17.47
N ALA A 72 48.05 16.61 16.85
CA ALA A 72 48.00 17.81 16.03
C ALA A 72 47.16 17.65 14.75
N LEU A 73 47.10 16.45 14.16
CA LEU A 73 46.20 16.15 13.05
C LEU A 73 44.74 16.06 13.49
N LEU A 74 44.48 15.42 14.63
CA LEU A 74 43.14 15.38 15.23
C LEU A 74 42.61 16.79 15.52
N ASN A 75 43.48 17.70 15.97
CA ASN A 75 43.12 19.11 16.20
C ASN A 75 42.69 19.86 14.94
N LYS A 76 43.07 19.40 13.75
CA LYS A 76 42.62 20.00 12.48
C LYS A 76 41.22 19.51 12.07
N LYS A 77 40.82 18.32 12.50
CA LYS A 77 39.55 17.68 12.11
C LYS A 77 38.45 17.90 13.13
N TYR A 78 38.76 17.83 14.42
CA TYR A 78 37.77 17.83 15.51
C TYR A 78 37.73 19.16 16.27
N THR A 79 36.60 19.41 16.92
CA THR A 79 36.42 20.59 17.78
C THR A 79 37.20 20.47 19.09
N PRO A 80 37.56 21.59 19.76
CA PRO A 80 38.25 21.57 21.05
C PRO A 80 37.54 20.73 22.12
N ALA A 81 36.19 20.76 22.12
CA ALA A 81 35.37 19.97 23.03
C ALA A 81 35.49 18.47 22.76
N GLN A 82 35.46 18.05 21.50
CA GLN A 82 35.65 16.65 21.10
C GLN A 82 37.06 16.15 21.42
N ILE A 83 38.09 16.96 21.18
CA ILE A 83 39.48 16.62 21.52
C ILE A 83 39.64 16.43 23.03
N ALA A 84 39.00 17.27 23.85
CA ALA A 84 38.99 17.09 25.29
C ALA A 84 38.37 15.75 25.70
N ALA A 85 37.30 15.33 25.03
CA ALA A 85 36.67 14.03 25.24
C ALA A 85 37.57 12.86 24.82
N ILE A 86 38.26 12.95 23.67
CA ILE A 86 39.22 11.94 23.21
C ILE A 86 40.36 11.78 24.22
N LYS A 87 40.95 12.88 24.68
CA LYS A 87 42.01 12.86 25.71
C LYS A 87 41.51 12.27 27.03
N ALA A 88 40.28 12.59 27.44
CA ALA A 88 39.68 12.02 28.62
C ALA A 88 39.47 10.49 28.47
N ALA A 89 39.08 10.02 27.29
CA ALA A 89 38.92 8.61 26.99
C ALA A 89 40.26 7.84 27.01
N GLU A 90 41.31 8.40 26.40
CA GLU A 90 42.67 7.83 26.45
C GLU A 90 43.23 7.73 27.88
N ALA A 91 42.90 8.72 28.73
CA ALA A 91 43.31 8.71 30.13
C ALA A 91 42.49 7.70 30.97
N ALA A 92 41.23 7.47 30.60
CA ALA A 92 40.31 6.62 31.35
C ALA A 92 40.40 5.13 30.97
N ILE A 93 40.67 4.81 29.70
CA ILE A 93 40.71 3.43 29.18
C ILE A 93 42.14 2.91 29.22
N ASP A 94 42.44 1.96 30.11
CA ASP A 94 43.75 1.33 30.21
C ASP A 94 43.92 0.26 29.11
N PRO A 95 44.97 0.31 28.27
CA PRO A 95 45.21 -0.71 27.25
C PRO A 95 45.46 -2.11 27.83
N ARG A 96 45.85 -2.23 29.11
CA ARG A 96 45.97 -3.53 29.80
C ARG A 96 44.62 -4.25 29.93
N ASP A 97 43.55 -3.49 30.16
CA ASP A 97 42.21 -4.04 30.27
C ASP A 97 41.70 -4.52 28.91
N LEU A 98 42.06 -3.83 27.83
CA LEU A 98 41.74 -4.27 26.46
C LEU A 98 42.38 -5.62 26.14
N VAL A 99 43.64 -5.84 26.48
CA VAL A 99 44.32 -7.13 26.23
C VAL A 99 43.72 -8.27 27.06
N THR A 100 43.31 -8.00 28.29
CA THR A 100 42.87 -9.05 29.22
C THR A 100 41.38 -9.37 29.14
N GLN A 101 40.54 -8.38 28.83
CA GLN A 101 39.08 -8.48 28.97
C GLN A 101 38.30 -8.16 27.68
N SER A 102 38.93 -7.62 26.63
CA SER A 102 38.19 -7.26 25.42
C SER A 102 37.58 -8.47 24.72
N GLN A 103 36.38 -8.27 24.17
CA GLN A 103 35.70 -9.21 23.30
C GLN A 103 35.07 -8.45 22.15
N SER A 104 34.99 -9.08 20.97
CA SER A 104 34.28 -8.49 19.84
C SER A 104 32.79 -8.39 20.17
N ARG A 105 32.25 -7.18 20.02
CA ARG A 105 30.84 -6.90 20.27
C ARG A 105 29.98 -7.56 19.19
N SER A 106 28.91 -8.26 19.59
CA SER A 106 28.02 -9.00 18.66
C SER A 106 26.54 -8.91 19.04
N ASP A 107 26.16 -7.99 19.92
CA ASP A 107 24.78 -7.77 20.34
C ASP A 107 23.98 -7.01 19.27
N PRO A 108 22.63 -7.10 19.29
CA PRO A 108 21.78 -6.41 18.33
C PRO A 108 21.85 -4.88 18.36
N TRP A 109 22.44 -4.29 19.40
CA TRP A 109 22.59 -2.84 19.56
C TRP A 109 23.94 -2.32 19.05
N LEU A 110 24.77 -3.18 18.47
CA LEU A 110 25.96 -2.75 17.75
C LEU A 110 25.52 -2.00 16.48
N LEU A 111 26.14 -0.85 16.23
CA LEU A 111 25.93 -0.12 14.98
C LEU A 111 26.43 -0.96 13.81
N PRO A 112 25.62 -1.19 12.75
CA PRO A 112 26.02 -2.03 11.62
C PRO A 112 26.98 -1.34 10.65
N TYR A 113 27.41 -0.12 10.98
CA TYR A 113 28.34 0.71 10.22
C TYR A 113 29.31 1.39 11.20
N GLU A 114 30.44 1.85 10.67
CA GLU A 114 31.43 2.62 11.40
C GLU A 114 31.18 4.10 11.15
N ASP A 115 31.13 4.89 12.22
CA ASP A 115 30.93 6.33 12.19
C ASP A 115 31.64 6.96 13.39
N ASP A 116 32.18 8.16 13.21
CA ASP A 116 32.77 8.93 14.30
C ASP A 116 31.74 9.76 15.09
N LEU A 117 30.49 9.83 14.60
CA LEU A 117 29.34 10.49 15.25
C LEU A 117 29.65 11.93 15.69
N ALA A 118 30.53 12.60 14.93
CA ALA A 118 31.02 13.93 15.29
C ALA A 118 30.04 15.04 14.89
N GLU A 119 29.28 14.83 13.83
CA GLU A 119 28.25 15.74 13.30
C GLU A 119 26.86 15.13 13.46
N VAL A 120 25.83 15.98 13.55
CA VAL A 120 24.43 15.52 13.63
C VAL A 120 23.91 15.36 12.21
N ASP A 121 23.64 14.12 11.81
CA ASP A 121 23.09 13.84 10.50
C ASP A 121 21.61 14.25 10.44
N PRO A 122 21.18 15.00 9.41
CA PRO A 122 19.82 15.55 9.37
C PRO A 122 18.73 14.50 9.18
N ILE A 123 19.07 13.26 8.82
CA ILE A 123 18.10 12.20 8.48
C ILE A 123 18.07 11.11 9.56
N THR A 124 19.24 10.64 9.98
CA THR A 124 19.38 9.53 10.93
C THR A 124 19.31 10.00 12.37
N ASP A 125 19.82 11.21 12.66
CA ASP A 125 19.86 11.74 14.01
C ASP A 125 18.68 12.64 14.31
N HIS A 126 18.45 12.83 15.62
CA HIS A 126 17.50 13.80 16.10
C HIS A 126 18.10 15.20 16.00
N ALA A 127 17.49 16.04 15.15
CA ALA A 127 17.85 17.45 15.06
C ALA A 127 17.68 18.16 16.41
N GLU A 128 18.56 19.12 16.67
CA GLU A 128 18.45 20.04 17.79
C GLU A 128 17.13 20.82 17.70
N LYS A 129 16.31 20.71 18.75
CA LYS A 129 15.06 21.43 18.86
C LYS A 129 15.24 22.59 19.81
N LEU A 130 14.85 23.78 19.35
CA LEU A 130 14.87 25.00 20.16
C LEU A 130 13.50 25.19 20.80
N ASP A 131 13.51 25.64 22.04
CA ASP A 131 12.29 25.94 22.79
C ASP A 131 11.88 27.40 22.61
N ALA A 132 10.65 27.73 22.99
CA ALA A 132 10.15 29.10 22.88
C ALA A 132 10.99 30.13 23.66
N GLU A 133 11.72 29.69 24.69
CA GLU A 133 12.62 30.52 25.51
C GLU A 133 13.87 30.98 24.73
N ASP A 134 14.27 30.26 23.68
CA ASP A 134 15.44 30.58 22.85
C ASP A 134 15.14 31.69 21.83
N LEU A 135 13.90 32.17 21.76
CA LEU A 135 13.50 33.22 20.81
C LEU A 135 13.95 34.60 21.30
N PRO A 136 14.64 35.39 20.46
CA PRO A 136 14.98 36.77 20.79
C PRO A 136 13.72 37.66 20.68
N GLY A 137 13.28 38.20 21.82
CA GLY A 137 12.25 39.25 21.91
C GLY A 137 10.85 38.76 22.25
N ASP A 138 9.89 39.68 22.21
CA ASP A 138 8.50 39.41 22.61
C ASP A 138 7.80 38.49 21.60
N ILE A 139 7.24 37.40 22.11
CA ILE A 139 6.54 36.37 21.32
C ILE A 139 5.13 36.86 21.00
N GLU A 140 4.99 37.67 19.96
CA GLU A 140 3.70 38.15 19.45
C GLU A 140 3.42 37.60 18.05
N PHE A 141 2.32 36.88 17.88
CA PHE A 141 1.84 36.46 16.56
C PHE A 141 0.38 36.88 16.35
N ARG A 142 0.10 37.44 15.18
CA ARG A 142 -1.27 37.67 14.71
C ARG A 142 -1.42 37.27 13.26
N ARG A 143 -2.64 36.91 12.84
CA ARG A 143 -2.93 36.64 11.43
C ARG A 143 -2.72 37.91 10.59
N ALA A 144 -2.09 37.73 9.43
CA ALA A 144 -1.85 38.78 8.46
C ALA A 144 -3.16 39.22 7.81
N ASN A 145 -3.32 40.52 7.60
CA ASN A 145 -4.40 41.04 6.76
C ASN A 145 -4.13 40.70 5.29
N VAL A 146 -5.14 40.75 4.42
CA VAL A 146 -5.01 40.38 2.99
C VAL A 146 -3.83 41.10 2.32
N VAL A 147 -3.68 42.41 2.54
CA VAL A 147 -2.57 43.21 1.97
C VAL A 147 -1.21 42.74 2.49
N GLN A 148 -1.10 42.51 3.81
CA GLN A 148 0.13 42.04 4.45
C GLN A 148 0.51 40.63 3.98
N ARG A 149 -0.49 39.75 3.83
CA ARG A 149 -0.33 38.40 3.30
C ARG A 149 0.14 38.41 1.84
N SER A 150 -0.43 39.28 1.01
CA SER A 150 0.01 39.41 -0.38
C SER A 150 1.46 39.91 -0.48
N GLN A 151 1.83 40.87 0.38
CA GLN A 151 3.21 41.37 0.46
C GLN A 151 4.20 40.31 0.96
N SER A 152 3.85 39.57 2.02
CA SER A 152 4.70 38.49 2.55
C SER A 152 4.82 37.34 1.56
N MET A 153 3.74 36.96 0.89
CA MET A 153 3.79 35.93 -0.16
C MET A 153 4.67 36.34 -1.34
N ALA A 154 4.59 37.60 -1.78
CA ALA A 154 5.49 38.12 -2.82
C ALA A 154 6.96 38.08 -2.37
N ARG A 155 7.25 38.48 -1.13
CA ARG A 155 8.60 38.42 -0.56
C ARG A 155 9.13 36.98 -0.44
N LEU A 156 8.32 36.04 0.05
CA LEU A 156 8.71 34.63 0.18
C LEU A 156 8.90 34.00 -1.19
N MET A 157 8.08 34.38 -2.18
CA MET A 157 8.25 33.94 -3.56
C MET A 157 9.58 34.44 -4.13
N THR A 158 9.94 35.71 -3.92
CA THR A 158 11.25 36.23 -4.38
C THR A 158 12.41 35.56 -3.66
N GLU A 159 12.30 35.30 -2.36
CA GLU A 159 13.30 34.55 -1.58
C GLU A 159 13.46 33.11 -2.09
N ASN A 160 12.36 32.40 -2.36
CA ASN A 160 12.38 31.04 -2.91
C ASN A 160 12.95 31.01 -4.33
N MET A 161 12.60 31.97 -5.19
CA MET A 161 13.17 32.07 -6.53
C MET A 161 14.66 32.39 -6.51
N ALA A 162 15.11 33.26 -5.60
CA ALA A 162 16.54 33.55 -5.42
C ALA A 162 17.33 32.31 -4.96
N LYS A 163 16.74 31.45 -4.12
CA LYS A 163 17.33 30.16 -3.73
C LYS A 163 17.44 29.19 -4.90
N MET A 164 16.43 29.14 -5.77
CA MET A 164 16.41 28.26 -6.95
C MET A 164 17.36 28.74 -8.06
N TYR A 165 17.58 30.05 -8.18
CA TYR A 165 18.44 30.68 -9.18
C TYR A 165 19.46 31.64 -8.54
N PRO A 166 20.54 31.12 -7.93
CA PRO A 166 21.55 31.95 -7.27
C PRO A 166 22.35 32.82 -8.24
N GLU A 167 22.47 32.44 -9.52
CA GLU A 167 23.11 33.24 -10.58
C GLU A 167 22.20 34.36 -11.12
N GLY A 168 20.97 34.47 -10.61
CA GLY A 168 19.99 35.47 -11.02
C GLY A 168 18.97 34.94 -12.04
N LEU A 169 17.85 35.66 -12.16
CA LEU A 169 16.79 35.36 -13.13
C LEU A 169 17.20 35.82 -14.54
N PRO A 170 16.90 35.05 -15.59
CA PRO A 170 17.14 35.50 -16.96
C PRO A 170 16.27 36.73 -17.29
N ALA A 171 16.87 37.70 -17.98
CA ALA A 171 16.27 39.03 -18.20
C ALA A 171 15.05 39.04 -19.14
N SER A 172 14.85 37.99 -19.95
CA SER A 172 13.79 37.92 -20.97
C SER A 172 13.34 36.49 -21.24
N MET A 173 12.03 36.23 -21.18
CA MET A 173 11.42 34.94 -21.54
C MET A 173 11.49 34.63 -23.04
N LYS A 174 11.78 35.63 -23.89
CA LYS A 174 11.74 35.50 -25.35
C LYS A 174 13.02 34.95 -25.96
N ASP A 175 14.12 34.98 -25.21
CA ASP A 175 15.44 34.55 -25.66
C ASP A 175 15.81 33.14 -25.14
N MET A 176 14.84 32.46 -24.51
CA MET A 176 15.01 31.13 -23.91
C MET A 176 14.51 30.01 -24.80
N ASN A 177 15.16 28.84 -24.71
CA ASN A 177 14.65 27.62 -25.33
C ASN A 177 13.33 27.18 -24.66
N ASP A 178 12.45 26.48 -25.40
CA ASP A 178 11.14 26.02 -24.89
C ASP A 178 11.26 25.21 -23.59
N GLU A 179 12.27 24.36 -23.45
CA GLU A 179 12.53 23.60 -22.23
C GLU A 179 12.94 24.49 -21.04
N GLN A 180 13.72 25.53 -21.29
CA GLN A 180 14.14 26.48 -20.26
C GLN A 180 12.96 27.33 -19.80
N ALA A 181 12.11 27.76 -20.73
CA ALA A 181 10.87 28.47 -20.42
C ALA A 181 9.89 27.62 -19.60
N ALA A 182 9.74 26.33 -19.96
CA ALA A 182 8.91 25.39 -19.19
C ALA A 182 9.43 25.22 -17.76
N ARG A 183 10.73 24.95 -17.57
CA ARG A 183 11.35 24.81 -16.25
C ARG A 183 11.23 26.09 -15.41
N LEU A 184 11.42 27.25 -16.02
CA LEU A 184 11.23 28.52 -15.31
C LEU A 184 9.78 28.66 -14.86
N SER A 185 8.81 28.38 -15.74
CA SER A 185 7.39 28.43 -15.37
C SER A 185 7.02 27.46 -14.25
N GLU A 186 7.56 26.24 -14.27
CA GLU A 186 7.39 25.24 -13.20
C GLU A 186 8.00 25.71 -11.89
N SER A 187 9.21 26.29 -11.94
CA SER A 187 9.88 26.83 -10.75
C SER A 187 9.12 28.02 -10.15
N VAL A 188 8.56 28.90 -10.97
CA VAL A 188 7.72 30.02 -10.54
C VAL A 188 6.43 29.52 -9.88
N GLN A 189 5.78 28.51 -10.48
CA GLN A 189 4.60 27.88 -9.88
C GLN A 189 4.94 27.21 -8.55
N ALA A 190 6.04 26.45 -8.49
CA ALA A 190 6.49 25.78 -7.27
C ALA A 190 6.82 26.79 -6.15
N ALA A 191 7.56 27.85 -6.47
CA ALA A 191 7.90 28.91 -5.52
C ALA A 191 6.65 29.64 -5.00
N SER A 192 5.67 29.92 -5.87
CA SER A 192 4.40 30.52 -5.49
C SER A 192 3.59 29.62 -4.57
N LEU A 193 3.52 28.31 -4.86
CA LEU A 193 2.83 27.35 -4.00
C LEU A 193 3.51 27.22 -2.65
N GLN A 194 4.84 27.14 -2.63
CA GLN A 194 5.61 27.06 -1.38
C GLN A 194 5.44 28.33 -0.53
N ALA A 195 5.48 29.51 -1.15
CA ALA A 195 5.25 30.78 -0.46
C ALA A 195 3.83 30.88 0.12
N ALA A 196 2.83 30.30 -0.54
CA ALA A 196 1.45 30.26 -0.05
C ALA A 196 1.24 29.29 1.13
N LEU A 197 2.04 28.22 1.20
CA LEU A 197 2.00 27.21 2.26
C LEU A 197 2.85 27.60 3.49
N ASP A 198 3.83 28.48 3.32
CA ASP A 198 4.71 28.93 4.38
C ASP A 198 3.93 29.68 5.49
N PRO A 199 4.08 29.31 6.78
CA PRO A 199 3.41 29.99 7.89
C PRO A 199 3.73 31.49 7.98
N ARG A 200 4.90 31.92 7.49
CA ARG A 200 5.29 33.34 7.42
C ARG A 200 4.38 34.17 6.49
N SER A 201 3.64 33.52 5.59
CA SER A 201 2.64 34.20 4.75
C SER A 201 1.34 34.50 5.52
N VAL A 202 0.98 33.63 6.46
CA VAL A 202 -0.30 33.65 7.18
C VAL A 202 -0.23 34.51 8.44
N TYR A 203 0.93 34.55 9.09
CA TYR A 203 1.14 35.27 10.34
C TYR A 203 2.09 36.46 10.17
N THR A 204 1.92 37.46 11.02
CA THR A 204 2.80 38.63 11.12
C THR A 204 3.17 38.87 12.58
N SER A 205 4.38 39.35 12.80
CA SER A 205 4.88 39.81 14.10
C SER A 205 5.52 41.19 13.95
N LYS A 206 5.72 41.90 15.07
CA LYS A 206 6.49 43.14 15.09
C LYS A 206 7.99 42.86 15.00
N SER A 207 8.45 41.77 15.59
CA SER A 207 9.84 41.32 15.56
C SER A 207 10.07 40.43 14.33
N PRO A 208 11.04 40.79 13.46
CA PRO A 208 11.32 40.01 12.25
C PRO A 208 11.95 38.64 12.57
N GLU A 209 12.69 38.54 13.67
CA GLU A 209 13.35 37.30 14.12
C GLU A 209 12.33 36.26 14.60
N VAL A 210 11.32 36.69 15.36
CA VAL A 210 10.20 35.83 15.79
C VAL A 210 9.33 35.40 14.61
N LEU A 211 9.20 36.23 13.57
CA LEU A 211 8.54 35.80 12.34
C LEU A 211 9.40 34.79 11.57
N ALA A 212 10.73 34.95 11.59
CA ALA A 212 11.64 34.01 10.95
C ALA A 212 11.52 32.61 11.59
N SER A 213 11.42 32.50 12.91
CA SER A 213 11.36 31.20 13.59
C SER A 213 10.23 30.28 13.10
N LEU A 214 9.13 30.82 12.57
CA LEU A 214 8.02 30.03 12.01
C LEU A 214 8.42 29.12 10.85
N ALA A 215 9.46 29.46 10.08
CA ALA A 215 9.96 28.60 9.00
C ALA A 215 11.25 27.85 9.36
N ASP A 216 11.78 28.06 10.57
CA ASP A 216 12.98 27.37 11.01
C ASP A 216 12.58 25.97 11.51
N PRO A 217 13.17 24.90 10.96
CA PRO A 217 12.77 23.53 11.28
C PRO A 217 13.04 23.15 12.74
N ARG A 218 13.97 23.86 13.40
CA ARG A 218 14.35 23.62 14.81
C ARG A 218 13.21 23.91 15.80
N TYR A 219 12.33 24.85 15.47
CA TYR A 219 11.13 25.15 16.27
C TYR A 219 9.92 24.29 15.87
N SER A 220 10.05 23.48 14.82
CA SER A 220 8.99 22.60 14.36
C SER A 220 8.92 21.32 15.19
N ALA A 221 7.70 20.90 15.53
CA ALA A 221 7.48 19.57 16.07
C ALA A 221 7.66 18.47 15.01
N ILE A 222 7.55 18.82 13.73
CA ILE A 222 7.58 17.91 12.58
C ILE A 222 9.02 17.46 12.31
N LEU A 223 9.22 16.15 12.15
CA LEU A 223 10.51 15.57 11.79
C LEU A 223 10.82 15.80 10.30
N PRO A 224 12.10 15.85 9.91
CA PRO A 224 12.48 15.98 8.51
C PRO A 224 11.95 14.82 7.67
N ASP A 225 11.60 15.12 6.42
CA ASP A 225 11.14 14.11 5.48
C ASP A 225 12.28 13.12 5.16
N LEU A 226 11.93 11.85 5.07
CA LEU A 226 12.87 10.83 4.61
C LEU A 226 13.26 11.10 3.14
N PRO A 227 14.53 10.86 2.77
CA PRO A 227 14.95 10.99 1.38
C PRO A 227 14.11 10.05 0.51
N ARG A 228 13.73 10.53 -0.68
CA ARG A 228 13.01 9.71 -1.65
C ARG A 228 13.95 8.68 -2.25
N ILE A 229 14.05 7.52 -1.62
CA ILE A 229 14.83 6.40 -2.14
C ILE A 229 14.07 5.79 -3.31
N ASP A 230 14.70 5.82 -4.48
CA ASP A 230 14.19 5.26 -5.73
C ASP A 230 14.36 3.72 -5.75
N SER A 231 13.84 3.05 -4.72
CA SER A 231 13.87 1.60 -4.64
C SER A 231 12.87 0.99 -5.62
N ARG A 232 13.17 -0.22 -6.12
CA ARG A 232 12.23 -0.98 -6.96
C ARG A 232 10.86 -1.14 -6.29
N MET A 233 10.85 -1.31 -4.97
CA MET A 233 9.63 -1.39 -4.15
C MET A 233 8.86 -0.06 -4.12
N ALA A 234 9.56 1.08 -3.96
CA ALA A 234 8.94 2.41 -4.01
C ALA A 234 8.38 2.76 -5.39
N ARG A 235 9.01 2.29 -6.48
CA ARG A 235 8.47 2.42 -7.84
C ARG A 235 7.21 1.58 -8.06
N GLN A 236 7.16 0.40 -7.44
CA GLN A 236 6.01 -0.51 -7.54
C GLN A 236 4.79 0.04 -6.78
N SER A 237 4.98 0.51 -5.54
CA SER A 237 3.88 1.12 -4.76
C SER A 237 3.32 2.39 -5.40
N ARG A 238 4.16 3.19 -6.08
CA ARG A 238 3.68 4.36 -6.84
C ARG A 238 2.76 3.96 -7.99
N ARG A 239 3.11 2.94 -8.78
CA ARG A 239 2.23 2.42 -9.85
C ARG A 239 0.91 1.91 -9.29
N ASP A 240 0.97 1.18 -8.17
CA ASP A 240 -0.22 0.63 -7.52
C ASP A 240 -1.14 1.72 -6.93
N SER A 241 -0.63 2.90 -6.59
CA SER A 241 -1.44 4.03 -6.09
C SER A 241 -2.23 4.76 -7.18
N THR A 242 -1.75 4.71 -8.42
CA THR A 242 -2.38 5.36 -9.58
C THR A 242 -3.32 4.43 -10.35
N GLU A 243 -3.09 3.12 -10.31
CA GLU A 243 -4.00 2.12 -10.88
C GLU A 243 -5.09 1.79 -9.84
N GLU A 244 -6.37 1.81 -10.23
CA GLU A 244 -7.44 1.27 -9.35
C GLU A 244 -7.04 -0.12 -8.87
N ALA A 245 -7.25 -0.43 -7.58
CA ALA A 245 -6.90 -1.71 -6.98
C ALA A 245 -7.63 -2.86 -7.68
N GLU A 246 -7.03 -3.37 -8.75
CA GLU A 246 -7.57 -4.45 -9.55
C GLU A 246 -7.46 -5.77 -8.79
N ASP A 247 -8.49 -6.60 -8.90
CA ASP A 247 -8.39 -7.96 -8.40
C ASP A 247 -7.24 -8.68 -9.14
N PRO A 248 -6.26 -9.28 -8.42
CA PRO A 248 -5.12 -9.93 -9.06
C PRO A 248 -5.54 -11.08 -9.99
N ARG A 249 -6.69 -11.72 -9.70
CA ARG A 249 -7.28 -12.77 -10.52
C ARG A 249 -7.80 -12.25 -11.86
N GLN A 250 -8.33 -11.03 -11.89
CA GLN A 250 -8.79 -10.39 -13.13
C GLN A 250 -7.58 -9.99 -13.99
N LYS A 251 -6.54 -9.43 -13.38
CA LYS A 251 -5.27 -9.12 -14.07
C LYS A 251 -4.64 -10.38 -14.70
N GLN A 252 -4.66 -11.51 -13.99
CA GLN A 252 -4.20 -12.80 -14.53
C GLN A 252 -5.09 -13.29 -15.68
N LEU A 253 -6.41 -13.13 -15.59
CA LEU A 253 -7.34 -13.52 -16.66
C LEU A 253 -7.12 -12.68 -17.93
N LEU A 254 -6.97 -11.37 -17.79
CA LEU A 254 -6.70 -10.46 -18.92
C LEU A 254 -5.39 -10.81 -19.61
N LYS A 255 -4.34 -11.11 -18.83
CA LYS A 255 -3.06 -11.61 -19.36
C LYS A 255 -3.18 -12.97 -20.05
N TYR A 256 -4.06 -13.85 -19.58
CA TYR A 256 -4.25 -15.17 -20.21
C TYR A 256 -5.00 -15.08 -21.55
N LEU A 257 -5.91 -14.12 -21.67
CA LEU A 257 -6.71 -13.91 -22.89
C LEU A 257 -6.04 -12.93 -23.88
N ASP A 258 -4.94 -12.29 -23.47
CA ASP A 258 -4.35 -11.13 -24.14
C ASP A 258 -5.39 -10.03 -24.41
N TRP A 259 -6.17 -9.71 -23.37
CA TRP A 259 -7.28 -8.76 -23.44
C TRP A 259 -7.03 -7.46 -22.66
N ASP A 260 -7.58 -6.38 -23.17
CA ASP A 260 -7.66 -5.10 -22.47
C ASP A 260 -8.92 -5.01 -21.60
N LYS A 261 -8.91 -4.12 -20.60
CA LYS A 261 -10.09 -3.84 -19.75
C LYS A 261 -11.31 -3.42 -20.56
N GLN A 262 -11.11 -2.65 -21.63
CA GLN A 262 -12.20 -2.17 -22.50
C GLN A 262 -12.93 -3.35 -23.16
N GLN A 263 -12.20 -4.37 -23.59
CA GLN A 263 -12.79 -5.57 -24.18
C GLN A 263 -13.61 -6.34 -23.15
N LEU A 264 -13.14 -6.42 -21.90
CA LEU A 264 -13.90 -7.05 -20.81
C LEU A 264 -15.21 -6.31 -20.52
N TYR A 265 -15.24 -4.97 -20.59
CA TYR A 265 -16.49 -4.19 -20.44
C TYR A 265 -17.48 -4.43 -21.57
N GLY A 266 -17.01 -4.78 -22.78
CA GLY A 266 -17.86 -5.19 -23.90
C GLY A 266 -18.55 -6.54 -23.70
N ILE A 267 -18.09 -7.37 -22.75
CA ILE A 267 -18.69 -8.67 -22.46
C ILE A 267 -19.86 -8.50 -21.49
N ARG A 268 -21.03 -9.00 -21.90
CA ARG A 268 -22.20 -9.07 -21.03
C ARG A 268 -22.02 -10.21 -20.03
N ILE A 269 -21.82 -9.87 -18.76
CA ILE A 269 -21.72 -10.83 -17.66
C ILE A 269 -22.99 -10.75 -16.81
N LYS A 270 -23.60 -11.90 -16.50
CA LYS A 270 -24.77 -11.95 -15.61
C LYS A 270 -24.73 -13.18 -14.70
N THR A 271 -24.98 -12.98 -13.42
CA THR A 271 -25.16 -14.08 -12.47
C THR A 271 -26.58 -14.63 -12.59
N LEU A 272 -26.71 -15.93 -12.88
CA LEU A 272 -28.00 -16.58 -13.08
C LEU A 272 -28.52 -17.31 -11.83
N VAL A 273 -27.61 -17.97 -11.12
CA VAL A 273 -27.95 -18.77 -9.94
C VAL A 273 -27.05 -18.35 -8.79
N ALA A 274 -27.65 -18.16 -7.63
CA ALA A 274 -26.96 -17.97 -6.36
C ALA A 274 -27.60 -18.91 -5.33
N HIS A 275 -26.79 -19.73 -4.67
CA HIS A 275 -27.21 -20.67 -3.64
C HIS A 275 -26.29 -20.59 -2.43
N MET A 276 -26.86 -20.61 -1.23
CA MET A 276 -26.11 -20.86 -0.01
C MET A 276 -26.06 -22.37 0.21
N VAL A 277 -24.86 -22.94 0.17
CA VAL A 277 -24.60 -24.37 0.35
C VAL A 277 -23.86 -24.56 1.67
N THR A 278 -24.18 -25.63 2.39
CA THR A 278 -23.57 -25.94 3.69
C THR A 278 -22.85 -27.28 3.63
N ASN A 279 -21.67 -27.34 4.22
CA ASN A 279 -20.95 -28.58 4.45
C ASN A 279 -20.90 -28.87 5.95
N GLN A 280 -21.21 -30.09 6.36
CA GLN A 280 -21.10 -30.49 7.77
C GLN A 280 -19.68 -30.99 8.04
N THR A 281 -19.00 -30.34 8.98
CA THR A 281 -17.62 -30.68 9.36
C THR A 281 -17.55 -30.98 10.85
N ARG A 282 -16.38 -31.45 11.34
CA ARG A 282 -16.13 -31.62 12.77
C ARG A 282 -16.33 -30.32 13.56
N MET A 283 -16.07 -29.17 12.95
CA MET A 283 -16.26 -27.83 13.56
C MET A 283 -17.69 -27.30 13.42
N GLY A 284 -18.61 -28.12 12.88
CA GLY A 284 -20.00 -27.75 12.61
C GLY A 284 -20.28 -27.42 11.15
N LYS A 285 -21.38 -26.69 10.90
CA LYS A 285 -21.87 -26.37 9.56
C LYS A 285 -21.11 -25.18 8.98
N ILE A 286 -20.23 -25.44 8.02
CA ILE A 286 -19.53 -24.39 7.26
C ILE A 286 -20.37 -24.01 6.06
N ARG A 287 -20.79 -22.74 5.99
CA ARG A 287 -21.59 -22.20 4.90
C ARG A 287 -20.69 -21.64 3.79
N SER A 288 -21.15 -21.72 2.56
CA SER A 288 -20.49 -21.11 1.41
C SER A 288 -21.54 -20.69 0.38
N TRP A 289 -21.27 -19.61 -0.33
CA TRP A 289 -22.07 -19.17 -1.45
C TRP A 289 -21.55 -19.76 -2.75
N TYR A 290 -22.47 -20.36 -3.51
CA TYR A 290 -22.27 -20.86 -4.85
C TYR A 290 -22.95 -19.93 -5.85
N PHE A 291 -22.25 -19.60 -6.93
CA PHE A 291 -22.73 -18.79 -8.03
C PHE A 291 -22.52 -19.51 -9.36
N LEU A 292 -23.46 -19.33 -10.28
CA LEU A 292 -23.35 -19.70 -11.68
C LEU A 292 -23.60 -18.45 -12.53
N SER A 293 -22.58 -18.00 -13.23
CA SER A 293 -22.60 -16.80 -14.08
C SER A 293 -22.44 -17.18 -15.54
N ILE A 294 -22.96 -16.31 -16.39
CA ILE A 294 -22.78 -16.35 -17.84
C ILE A 294 -21.95 -15.16 -18.28
N ALA A 295 -21.16 -15.34 -19.33
CA ALA A 295 -20.45 -14.29 -20.03
C ALA A 295 -20.71 -14.47 -21.53
N GLY A 296 -20.98 -13.39 -22.27
CA GLY A 296 -21.12 -13.47 -23.71
C GLY A 296 -20.97 -12.13 -24.41
N ASN A 297 -20.50 -12.18 -25.65
CA ASN A 297 -20.24 -10.98 -26.48
C ASN A 297 -21.44 -10.57 -27.35
N GLN A 298 -22.61 -11.20 -27.17
CA GLN A 298 -23.80 -11.00 -28.00
C GLN A 298 -23.60 -11.27 -29.50
N ASN A 299 -22.48 -11.88 -29.86
CA ASN A 299 -22.08 -12.16 -31.23
C ASN A 299 -21.60 -13.60 -31.40
N GLY A 300 -22.33 -14.54 -30.80
CA GLY A 300 -22.05 -15.97 -30.94
C GLY A 300 -20.95 -16.51 -30.03
N LEU A 301 -20.39 -15.74 -29.11
CA LEU A 301 -19.47 -16.25 -28.09
C LEU A 301 -20.17 -16.26 -26.72
N ILE A 302 -20.19 -17.41 -26.05
CA ILE A 302 -20.75 -17.53 -24.70
C ILE A 302 -19.95 -18.49 -23.83
N GLY A 303 -19.88 -18.20 -22.55
CA GLY A 303 -19.28 -19.04 -21.54
C GLY A 303 -20.14 -19.08 -20.28
N ILE A 304 -20.01 -20.18 -19.54
CA ILE A 304 -20.60 -20.33 -18.22
C ILE A 304 -19.49 -20.61 -17.21
N GLY A 305 -19.65 -20.09 -16.00
CA GLY A 305 -18.67 -20.19 -14.94
C GLY A 305 -19.34 -20.44 -13.61
N GLU A 306 -18.71 -21.27 -12.79
CA GLU A 306 -19.13 -21.55 -11.42
C GLU A 306 -18.11 -20.97 -10.46
N GLY A 307 -18.59 -20.45 -9.33
CA GLY A 307 -17.74 -19.93 -8.27
C GLY A 307 -18.33 -20.27 -6.92
N LYS A 308 -17.47 -20.73 -6.01
CA LYS A 308 -17.85 -20.99 -4.62
C LYS A 308 -16.85 -20.31 -3.68
N SER A 309 -17.36 -19.63 -2.66
CA SER A 309 -16.54 -19.02 -1.61
C SER A 309 -17.34 -18.85 -0.33
N VAL A 310 -16.65 -18.59 0.79
CA VAL A 310 -17.32 -18.19 2.04
C VAL A 310 -17.92 -16.80 1.87
N GLU A 311 -17.11 -15.86 1.38
CA GLU A 311 -17.55 -14.51 1.04
C GLU A 311 -18.33 -14.44 -0.28
N PRO A 312 -19.53 -13.84 -0.32
CA PRO A 312 -20.38 -13.81 -1.51
C PRO A 312 -19.71 -13.12 -2.71
N ASP A 313 -19.08 -11.97 -2.51
CA ASP A 313 -18.52 -11.19 -3.62
C ASP A 313 -17.34 -11.89 -4.27
N ASP A 314 -16.52 -12.57 -3.47
CA ASP A 314 -15.42 -13.41 -3.93
C ASP A 314 -15.92 -14.61 -4.76
N GLY A 315 -17.01 -15.25 -4.31
CA GLY A 315 -17.67 -16.32 -5.05
C GLY A 315 -18.22 -15.83 -6.39
N ARG A 316 -18.86 -14.65 -6.41
CA ARG A 316 -19.37 -14.01 -7.62
C ARG A 316 -18.25 -13.68 -8.61
N LYS A 317 -17.18 -13.03 -8.15
CA LYS A 317 -16.00 -12.70 -8.97
C LYS A 317 -15.40 -13.97 -9.59
N LYS A 318 -15.19 -15.02 -8.80
CA LYS A 318 -14.69 -16.33 -9.30
C LYS A 318 -15.57 -16.90 -10.41
N SER A 319 -16.89 -16.86 -10.21
CA SER A 319 -17.88 -17.31 -11.20
C SER A 319 -17.81 -16.51 -12.50
N CYS A 320 -17.72 -15.17 -12.41
CA CYS A 320 -17.59 -14.30 -13.58
C CYS A 320 -16.30 -14.56 -14.36
N MET A 321 -15.16 -14.66 -13.67
CA MET A 321 -13.86 -14.93 -14.32
C MET A 321 -13.82 -16.31 -14.98
N ALA A 322 -14.41 -17.33 -14.33
CA ALA A 322 -14.55 -18.65 -14.92
C ALA A 322 -15.43 -18.63 -16.17
N ALA A 323 -16.51 -17.82 -16.18
CA ALA A 323 -17.41 -17.71 -17.32
C ALA A 323 -16.72 -17.10 -18.54
N VAL A 324 -15.94 -16.03 -18.32
CA VAL A 324 -15.14 -15.38 -19.38
C VAL A 324 -14.07 -16.36 -19.90
N ARG A 325 -13.36 -17.06 -19.01
CA ARG A 325 -12.35 -18.05 -19.43
C ARG A 325 -12.94 -19.19 -20.27
N ASN A 326 -14.16 -19.61 -19.98
CA ASN A 326 -14.81 -20.76 -20.61
C ASN A 326 -15.69 -20.36 -21.82
N MET A 327 -15.45 -19.20 -22.42
CA MET A 327 -16.19 -18.77 -23.59
C MET A 327 -15.92 -19.67 -24.80
N ARG A 328 -17.00 -20.12 -25.46
CA ARG A 328 -16.98 -20.97 -26.65
C ARG A 328 -17.83 -20.36 -27.76
N PRO A 329 -17.46 -20.56 -29.03
CA PRO A 329 -18.28 -20.14 -30.16
C PRO A 329 -19.53 -21.01 -30.27
N ILE A 330 -20.65 -20.36 -30.56
CA ILE A 330 -21.94 -20.95 -30.89
C ILE A 330 -22.27 -20.57 -32.31
N HIS A 331 -22.64 -21.57 -33.09
CA HIS A 331 -23.14 -21.36 -34.44
C HIS A 331 -24.59 -20.88 -34.41
N ARG A 332 -24.86 -19.81 -35.17
CA ARG A 332 -26.18 -19.19 -35.29
C ARG A 332 -26.59 -19.14 -36.75
N TYR A 333 -27.80 -19.61 -37.05
CA TYR A 333 -28.40 -19.46 -38.36
C TYR A 333 -28.87 -18.01 -38.54
N GLU A 334 -28.47 -17.39 -39.66
CA GLU A 334 -28.71 -15.97 -39.98
C GLU A 334 -28.26 -15.01 -38.85
N ASN A 335 -27.29 -15.39 -38.03
CA ASN A 335 -26.86 -14.66 -36.82
C ASN A 335 -27.96 -14.43 -35.75
N ARG A 336 -29.13 -15.06 -35.87
CA ARG A 336 -30.30 -14.79 -35.02
C ARG A 336 -30.87 -16.00 -34.26
N THR A 337 -30.84 -17.21 -34.85
CA THR A 337 -31.47 -18.41 -34.25
C THR A 337 -30.54 -19.63 -34.33
N THR A 338 -30.94 -20.78 -33.78
CA THR A 338 -30.16 -22.03 -33.81
C THR A 338 -30.34 -22.80 -35.11
N TYR A 339 -29.40 -23.71 -35.43
CA TYR A 339 -29.55 -24.64 -36.53
C TYR A 339 -30.48 -25.80 -36.13
N GLY A 340 -31.73 -25.71 -36.58
CA GLY A 340 -32.77 -26.71 -36.30
C GLY A 340 -33.18 -26.77 -34.84
N ASP A 341 -33.92 -27.82 -34.50
CA ASP A 341 -34.40 -28.07 -33.15
C ASP A 341 -33.35 -28.89 -32.36
N LEU A 342 -33.07 -28.45 -31.15
CA LEU A 342 -32.06 -29.03 -30.28
C LEU A 342 -32.71 -29.63 -29.05
N GLU A 343 -32.24 -30.81 -28.65
CA GLU A 343 -32.64 -31.44 -27.41
C GLU A 343 -31.42 -31.91 -26.63
N LYS A 344 -31.34 -31.54 -25.35
CA LYS A 344 -30.29 -32.02 -24.45
C LYS A 344 -30.83 -32.36 -23.08
N LYS A 345 -30.30 -33.46 -22.52
CA LYS A 345 -30.61 -33.94 -21.18
C LYS A 345 -29.35 -33.91 -20.32
N ILE A 346 -29.44 -33.29 -19.14
CA ILE A 346 -28.43 -33.33 -18.08
C ILE A 346 -29.10 -33.77 -16.78
N GLY A 347 -28.69 -34.94 -16.27
CA GLY A 347 -29.38 -35.59 -15.15
C GLY A 347 -30.86 -35.82 -15.44
N ALA A 348 -31.73 -35.31 -14.56
CA ALA A 348 -33.19 -35.35 -14.74
C ALA A 348 -33.76 -34.16 -15.57
N THR A 349 -32.94 -33.17 -15.92
CA THR A 349 -33.37 -31.99 -16.67
C THR A 349 -33.24 -32.24 -18.16
N LYS A 350 -34.35 -32.05 -18.88
CA LYS A 350 -34.43 -32.13 -20.35
C LYS A 350 -34.80 -30.75 -20.87
N VAL A 351 -33.99 -30.19 -21.77
CA VAL A 351 -34.20 -28.89 -22.42
C VAL A 351 -34.38 -29.13 -23.91
N GLN A 352 -35.43 -28.54 -24.47
CA GLN A 352 -35.72 -28.52 -25.90
C GLN A 352 -35.69 -27.07 -26.37
N LEU A 353 -34.89 -26.78 -27.38
CA LEU A 353 -34.78 -25.49 -28.04
C LEU A 353 -35.30 -25.65 -29.46
N PHE A 354 -36.13 -24.73 -29.91
CA PHE A 354 -36.72 -24.77 -31.24
C PHE A 354 -36.30 -23.53 -32.02
N ALA A 355 -35.81 -23.75 -33.24
CA ALA A 355 -35.51 -22.66 -34.16
C ALA A 355 -36.81 -21.97 -34.59
N ARG A 356 -36.77 -20.65 -34.71
CA ARG A 356 -37.98 -19.85 -35.01
C ARG A 356 -37.71 -18.85 -36.14
N PRO A 357 -38.74 -18.46 -36.91
CA PRO A 357 -38.61 -17.47 -37.97
C PRO A 357 -38.24 -16.09 -37.40
N PRO A 358 -37.72 -15.17 -38.24
CA PRO A 358 -37.35 -13.83 -37.79
C PRO A 358 -38.56 -13.06 -37.27
N GLY A 359 -38.35 -12.26 -36.23
CA GLY A 359 -39.40 -11.44 -35.60
C GLY A 359 -40.26 -12.21 -34.57
N PHE A 360 -39.90 -13.45 -34.25
CA PHE A 360 -40.60 -14.23 -33.23
C PHE A 360 -40.22 -13.80 -31.80
N GLY A 361 -38.97 -13.39 -31.63
CA GLY A 361 -38.37 -13.00 -30.35
C GLY A 361 -37.96 -14.18 -29.46
N LEU A 362 -37.48 -13.87 -28.26
CA LEU A 362 -37.05 -14.87 -27.28
C LEU A 362 -38.22 -15.31 -26.37
N ARG A 363 -38.89 -16.40 -26.72
CA ARG A 363 -39.98 -17.00 -25.92
C ARG A 363 -39.47 -18.23 -25.18
N ALA A 364 -38.73 -17.97 -24.12
CA ALA A 364 -38.06 -18.99 -23.32
C ALA A 364 -38.18 -18.70 -21.83
N GLN A 365 -37.89 -19.72 -21.01
CA GLN A 365 -37.69 -19.50 -19.58
C GLN A 365 -36.55 -18.48 -19.38
N HIS A 366 -36.76 -17.39 -18.63
CA HIS A 366 -35.83 -17.12 -17.55
C HIS A 366 -34.31 -17.09 -17.83
N LEU A 367 -33.70 -18.21 -17.43
CA LEU A 367 -32.28 -18.54 -17.56
C LEU A 367 -31.86 -18.73 -19.01
N ILE A 368 -32.71 -19.37 -19.82
CA ILE A 368 -32.50 -19.61 -21.25
C ILE A 368 -32.58 -18.28 -22.00
N PHE A 369 -33.48 -17.38 -21.61
CA PHE A 369 -33.58 -16.04 -22.17
C PHE A 369 -32.26 -15.26 -21.99
N GLU A 370 -31.68 -15.26 -20.79
CA GLU A 370 -30.42 -14.57 -20.54
C GLU A 370 -29.23 -15.21 -21.28
N LEU A 371 -29.19 -16.55 -21.36
CA LEU A 371 -28.21 -17.26 -22.18
C LEU A 371 -28.35 -16.90 -23.66
N ALA A 372 -29.56 -16.94 -24.19
CA ALA A 372 -29.84 -16.62 -25.59
C ALA A 372 -29.42 -15.17 -25.91
N ARG A 373 -29.77 -14.22 -25.03
CA ARG A 373 -29.36 -12.82 -25.18
C ARG A 373 -27.84 -12.64 -25.12
N ALA A 374 -27.15 -13.33 -24.20
CA ALA A 374 -25.69 -13.27 -24.10
C ALA A 374 -24.97 -13.91 -25.30
N ALA A 375 -25.55 -14.98 -25.89
CA ALA A 375 -25.08 -15.60 -27.12
C ALA A 375 -25.38 -14.76 -28.37
N GLY A 376 -26.28 -13.77 -28.29
CA GLY A 376 -26.73 -13.00 -29.46
C GLY A 376 -27.82 -13.69 -30.28
N LEU A 377 -28.59 -14.58 -29.67
CA LEU A 377 -29.81 -15.13 -30.29
C LEU A 377 -30.96 -14.14 -30.09
N GLN A 378 -31.71 -13.91 -31.16
CA GLN A 378 -32.87 -13.00 -31.18
C GLN A 378 -34.18 -13.78 -31.21
N ASP A 379 -34.24 -14.90 -31.93
CA ASP A 379 -35.43 -15.73 -32.07
C ASP A 379 -35.19 -17.14 -31.54
N LEU A 380 -35.94 -17.53 -30.52
CA LEU A 380 -35.85 -18.87 -29.94
C LEU A 380 -37.11 -19.20 -29.15
N ALA A 381 -37.62 -20.43 -29.31
CA ALA A 381 -38.60 -20.99 -28.38
C ALA A 381 -37.92 -22.09 -27.55
N ALA A 382 -38.19 -22.15 -26.24
CA ALA A 382 -37.60 -23.18 -25.39
C ALA A 382 -38.63 -23.81 -24.45
N ARG A 383 -38.50 -25.13 -24.23
CA ARG A 383 -39.32 -25.90 -23.29
C ARG A 383 -38.44 -26.79 -22.41
N THR A 384 -38.74 -26.83 -21.12
CA THR A 384 -38.11 -27.73 -20.15
C THR A 384 -39.18 -28.69 -19.60
N PRO A 385 -39.49 -29.79 -20.30
CA PRO A 385 -40.65 -30.65 -19.95
C PRO A 385 -40.47 -31.47 -18.67
N ARG A 386 -39.24 -31.69 -18.20
CA ARG A 386 -38.94 -32.53 -17.02
C ARG A 386 -38.50 -31.68 -15.82
N SER A 387 -37.35 -32.00 -15.20
CA SER A 387 -36.85 -31.23 -14.05
C SER A 387 -36.38 -29.83 -14.46
N ARG A 388 -36.74 -28.82 -13.66
CA ARG A 388 -36.38 -27.41 -13.87
C ARG A 388 -35.28 -26.92 -12.92
N ASN A 389 -34.37 -27.81 -12.49
CA ASN A 389 -33.22 -27.42 -11.68
C ASN A 389 -32.38 -26.36 -12.41
N LYS A 390 -32.26 -25.17 -11.82
CA LYS A 390 -31.66 -23.98 -12.45
C LYS A 390 -30.25 -24.23 -12.99
N MET A 391 -29.40 -24.91 -12.21
CA MET A 391 -28.02 -25.22 -12.62
C MET A 391 -28.00 -26.13 -13.85
N ASN A 392 -28.81 -27.20 -13.84
CA ASN A 392 -28.84 -28.16 -14.94
C ASN A 392 -29.53 -27.61 -16.18
N VAL A 393 -30.52 -26.72 -16.04
CA VAL A 393 -31.14 -26.03 -17.18
C VAL A 393 -30.09 -25.17 -17.90
N VAL A 394 -29.29 -24.40 -17.17
CA VAL A 394 -28.22 -23.56 -17.74
C VAL A 394 -27.19 -24.42 -18.45
N LYS A 395 -26.68 -25.47 -17.79
CA LYS A 395 -25.71 -26.41 -18.39
C LYS A 395 -26.26 -27.10 -19.63
N ALA A 396 -27.51 -27.61 -19.58
CA ALA A 396 -28.11 -28.34 -20.69
C ALA A 396 -28.34 -27.42 -21.90
N THR A 397 -28.73 -26.18 -21.64
CA THR A 397 -28.92 -25.17 -22.69
C THR A 397 -27.57 -24.80 -23.32
N TRP A 398 -26.56 -24.52 -22.51
CA TRP A 398 -25.22 -24.18 -22.99
C TRP A 398 -24.62 -25.32 -23.83
N GLU A 399 -24.74 -26.57 -23.35
CA GLU A 399 -24.24 -27.74 -24.07
C GLU A 399 -25.03 -28.03 -25.34
N ALA A 400 -26.36 -27.80 -25.35
CA ALA A 400 -27.18 -27.90 -26.55
C ALA A 400 -26.74 -26.89 -27.62
N LEU A 401 -26.46 -25.65 -27.23
CA LEU A 401 -26.04 -24.59 -28.14
C LEU A 401 -24.62 -24.78 -28.67
N CYS A 402 -23.69 -25.30 -27.87
CA CYS A 402 -22.32 -25.57 -28.30
C CYS A 402 -22.23 -26.79 -29.21
N ASN A 403 -23.06 -27.81 -29.01
CA ASN A 403 -23.02 -29.07 -29.76
C ASN A 403 -24.11 -29.13 -30.85
N GLN A 404 -24.25 -28.06 -31.62
CA GLN A 404 -25.16 -28.03 -32.77
C GLN A 404 -24.58 -28.84 -33.94
N LYS A 405 -25.44 -29.55 -34.66
CA LYS A 405 -25.06 -30.20 -35.92
C LYS A 405 -25.17 -29.18 -37.04
N LEU A 406 -24.06 -28.87 -37.70
CA LEU A 406 -24.07 -27.92 -38.79
C LEU A 406 -24.63 -28.56 -40.07
N PRO A 407 -25.45 -27.82 -40.87
CA PRO A 407 -25.91 -28.30 -42.17
C PRO A 407 -24.77 -28.74 -43.09
N ASP A 408 -23.64 -28.03 -43.03
CA ASP A 408 -22.43 -28.33 -43.82
C ASP A 408 -21.80 -29.67 -43.42
N GLU A 409 -21.71 -29.95 -42.12
CA GLU A 409 -21.21 -31.24 -41.62
C GLU A 409 -22.13 -32.39 -42.02
N ILE A 410 -23.45 -32.17 -41.95
CA ILE A 410 -24.44 -33.16 -42.37
C ILE A 410 -24.34 -33.41 -43.89
N ALA A 411 -24.17 -32.36 -44.69
CA ALA A 411 -24.02 -32.45 -46.14
C ALA A 411 -22.78 -33.27 -46.52
N ARG A 412 -21.64 -33.00 -45.85
CA ARG A 412 -20.39 -33.77 -46.03
C ARG A 412 -20.57 -35.23 -45.64
N ALA A 413 -21.19 -35.50 -44.49
CA ALA A 413 -21.41 -36.87 -44.02
C ALA A 413 -22.34 -37.68 -44.94
N ARG A 414 -23.31 -37.03 -45.58
CA ARG A 414 -24.29 -37.68 -46.47
C ARG A 414 -23.90 -37.66 -47.94
N GLY A 415 -22.85 -36.92 -48.34
CA GLY A 415 -22.48 -36.69 -49.74
C GLY A 415 -23.56 -35.98 -50.56
N LYS A 416 -24.46 -35.22 -49.91
CA LYS A 416 -25.59 -34.54 -50.56
C LYS A 416 -25.60 -33.07 -50.21
N LYS A 417 -25.87 -32.22 -51.19
CA LYS A 417 -26.00 -30.77 -50.99
C LYS A 417 -27.21 -30.47 -50.10
N MET A 418 -26.99 -29.82 -48.95
CA MET A 418 -28.06 -29.28 -48.11
C MET A 418 -28.30 -27.83 -48.51
N VAL A 419 -29.42 -27.55 -49.16
CA VAL A 419 -29.76 -26.20 -49.66
C VAL A 419 -30.68 -25.50 -48.68
N ASP A 420 -30.30 -24.30 -48.26
CA ASP A 420 -31.18 -23.37 -47.56
C ASP A 420 -32.10 -22.65 -48.54
N VAL A 421 -33.37 -23.05 -48.56
CA VAL A 421 -34.40 -22.54 -49.48
C VAL A 421 -34.61 -21.03 -49.30
N ARG A 422 -34.53 -20.53 -48.06
CA ARG A 422 -34.77 -19.12 -47.75
C ARG A 422 -33.67 -18.24 -48.35
N LYS A 423 -32.41 -18.65 -48.17
CA LYS A 423 -31.25 -17.95 -48.76
C LYS A 423 -31.30 -17.91 -50.30
N VAL A 424 -31.70 -19.01 -50.94
CA VAL A 424 -31.84 -19.07 -52.40
C VAL A 424 -32.95 -18.13 -52.88
N TYR A 425 -34.10 -18.14 -52.20
CA TYR A 425 -35.25 -17.31 -52.58
C TYR A 425 -34.94 -15.81 -52.56
N TYR A 426 -34.22 -15.34 -51.55
CA TYR A 426 -33.86 -13.92 -51.41
C TYR A 426 -32.53 -13.53 -52.06
N GLY A 427 -31.83 -14.47 -52.71
CA GLY A 427 -30.52 -14.21 -53.33
C GLY A 427 -29.40 -13.87 -52.34
N GLY A 428 -29.56 -14.17 -51.05
CA GLY A 428 -28.63 -13.77 -49.98
C GLY A 428 -29.11 -14.14 -48.58
N SER A 429 -28.22 -14.01 -47.59
CA SER A 429 -28.60 -14.17 -46.17
C SER A 429 -29.24 -12.88 -45.68
N VAL A 430 -30.49 -12.96 -45.23
CA VAL A 430 -31.21 -11.83 -44.64
C VAL A 430 -31.01 -11.88 -43.13
N HIS A 431 -30.31 -10.88 -42.58
CA HIS A 431 -29.98 -10.78 -41.15
C HIS A 431 -30.98 -9.94 -40.37
#